data_AF-A0A356BY70-F1
#
_entry.id   AF-A0A356BY70-F1
#
_cell.length_a   1.000
_cell.length_b   1.000
_cell.length_c   1.000
_cell.angle_alpha   90.00
_cell.angle_beta   90.00
_cell.angle_gamma   90.00
#
_symmetry.space_group_name_H-M   'P 1'
#
loop_
_entity.id
_entity.type
_entity.pdbx_description
1 polymer ?
#
loop_
_entity_poly.entity_id
_entity_poly.type
_entity_poly.pdbx_seq_one_letter_code
_entity_poly.pdbx_strand_id
1 'polypeptide(L)'
;MQLLDSPGILWPKFEDQDVATRLALVASIRDEVFDQVEVVWWFLEFLRQRYPNSLQERYGNIGLDDHPLDEIGRRRGCLLRGGVVDVNQAAAVVLKDFRTGKLGRITLDPSPGSELESENDRD
;
A
#
# COMPACT_ATOMS: atom_id res chain seq x y z
N MET A 1 -30.37 19.52 -18.86
CA MET A 1 -29.29 19.21 -17.91
C MET A 1 -28.01 19.03 -18.73
N GLN A 2 -27.07 19.97 -18.66
CA GLN A 2 -25.78 19.89 -19.36
C GLN A 2 -24.71 19.56 -18.32
N LEU A 3 -24.03 18.43 -18.49
CA LEU A 3 -22.87 18.02 -17.71
C LEU A 3 -21.63 18.53 -18.43
N LEU A 4 -20.85 19.40 -17.77
CA LEU A 4 -19.54 19.81 -18.26
C LEU A 4 -18.55 18.68 -17.96
N ASP A 5 -18.19 17.92 -18.99
CA ASP A 5 -17.26 16.79 -18.94
C ASP A 5 -15.81 17.24 -19.17
N SER A 6 -15.30 18.02 -18.22
CA SER A 6 -13.87 18.25 -18.07
C SER A 6 -13.58 18.27 -16.57
N PRO A 7 -13.37 17.11 -15.93
CA PRO A 7 -13.02 17.09 -14.52
C PRO A 7 -11.73 17.87 -14.36
N GLY A 8 -11.77 18.95 -13.59
CA GLY A 8 -10.58 19.74 -13.29
C GLY A 8 -9.55 18.86 -12.59
N ILE A 9 -8.33 18.79 -13.13
CA ILE A 9 -7.20 18.16 -12.46
C ILE A 9 -6.74 19.14 -11.38
N LEU A 10 -7.25 18.98 -10.16
CA LEU A 10 -6.67 19.61 -8.99
C LEU A 10 -5.52 18.72 -8.53
N TRP A 11 -4.29 19.23 -8.64
CA TRP A 11 -3.14 18.63 -7.99
C TRP A 11 -3.16 19.13 -6.54
N PRO A 12 -3.56 18.31 -5.54
CA PRO A 12 -3.47 18.75 -4.16
C PRO A 12 -1.99 19.00 -3.85
N LYS A 13 -1.66 20.15 -3.25
CA LYS A 13 -0.36 20.30 -2.61
C LYS A 13 -0.30 19.20 -1.56
N PHE A 14 0.64 18.25 -1.71
CA PHE A 14 0.82 17.14 -0.79
C PHE A 14 1.39 17.66 0.54
N GLU A 15 0.55 18.34 1.31
CA GLU A 15 0.88 18.75 2.67
C GLU A 15 0.78 17.57 3.65
N ASP A 16 0.14 16.48 3.23
CA ASP A 16 0.00 15.23 3.99
C ASP A 16 0.61 14.03 3.23
N GLN A 17 1.66 13.45 3.80
CA GLN A 17 2.38 12.29 3.25
C GLN A 17 1.50 11.02 3.23
N ASP A 18 0.53 10.90 4.13
CA ASP A 18 -0.38 9.74 4.15
C ASP A 18 -1.33 9.79 2.96
N VAL A 19 -1.88 10.97 2.65
CA VAL A 19 -2.73 11.18 1.47
C VAL A 19 -1.95 10.90 0.18
N ALA A 20 -0.71 11.36 0.10
CA ALA A 20 0.18 11.07 -1.03
C ALA A 20 0.41 9.57 -1.22
N THR A 21 0.69 8.86 -0.13
CA THR A 21 0.94 7.41 -0.11
C THR A 21 -0.29 6.62 -0.56
N ARG A 22 -1.48 6.98 -0.05
CA ARG A 22 -2.74 6.34 -0.45
C ARG A 22 -3.04 6.55 -1.94
N LEU A 23 -2.81 7.75 -2.47
CA LEU A 23 -2.96 8.06 -3.90
C LEU A 23 -1.96 7.29 -4.77
N ALA A 24 -0.72 7.12 -4.32
CA ALA A 24 0.28 6.30 -4.99
C ALA A 24 -0.14 4.82 -5.07
N LEU A 25 -0.73 4.28 -3.99
CA LEU A 25 -1.20 2.89 -3.95
C LEU A 25 -2.30 2.60 -4.98
N VAL A 26 -3.33 3.45 -5.06
CA VAL A 26 -4.49 3.24 -5.95
C VAL A 26 -4.23 3.58 -7.42
N ALA A 27 -2.97 3.77 -7.81
CA ALA A 27 -2.53 4.11 -9.18
C ALA A 27 -3.06 5.48 -9.67
N SER A 28 -3.38 6.41 -8.76
CA SER A 28 -3.70 7.80 -9.14
C SER A 28 -2.45 8.61 -9.52
N ILE A 29 -1.26 8.02 -9.36
CA ILE A 29 0.06 8.61 -9.62
C ILE A 29 0.91 7.58 -10.38
N ARG A 30 1.76 8.03 -11.32
CA ARG A 30 2.66 7.13 -12.09
C ARG A 30 3.69 6.46 -11.16
N ASP A 31 3.96 5.18 -11.39
CA ASP A 31 4.86 4.36 -10.57
C ASP A 31 6.33 4.82 -10.55
N GLU A 32 6.70 5.72 -11.46
CA GLU A 32 8.04 6.28 -11.63
C GLU A 32 8.30 7.52 -10.76
N VAL A 33 7.26 8.10 -10.15
CA VAL A 33 7.37 9.39 -9.43
C VAL A 33 7.42 9.24 -7.91
N PHE A 34 7.48 8.02 -7.38
CA PHE A 34 7.59 7.72 -5.95
C PHE A 34 8.43 6.46 -5.71
N ASP A 35 8.94 6.30 -4.48
CA ASP A 35 9.63 5.08 -4.07
C ASP A 35 8.59 3.97 -3.78
N GLN A 36 8.51 2.98 -4.67
CA GLN A 36 7.58 1.87 -4.52
C GLN A 36 7.90 0.99 -3.31
N VAL A 37 9.18 0.87 -2.94
CA VAL A 37 9.60 0.04 -1.80
C VAL A 37 9.07 0.66 -0.51
N GLU A 38 9.23 1.98 -0.34
CA GLU A 38 8.73 2.72 0.82
C GLU A 38 7.20 2.66 0.91
N VAL A 39 6.50 2.93 -0.20
CA VAL A 39 5.04 2.89 -0.25
C VAL A 39 4.50 1.49 0.05
N VAL A 40 5.14 0.46 -0.49
CA VAL A 40 4.74 -0.94 -0.22
C VAL A 40 5.05 -1.35 1.21
N TRP A 41 6.16 -0.88 1.78
CA TRP A 41 6.48 -1.13 3.19
C TRP A 41 5.35 -0.61 4.08
N TRP A 42 4.97 0.66 3.92
CA TRP A 42 3.85 1.26 4.64
C TRP A 42 2.56 0.45 4.43
N PHE A 43 2.29 0.03 3.18
CA PHE A 43 1.08 -0.72 2.85
C PHE A 43 1.04 -2.12 3.48
N LEU A 44 2.16 -2.84 3.54
CA LEU A 44 2.24 -4.15 4.20
C LEU A 44 1.98 -4.00 5.70
N GLU A 45 2.48 -2.93 6.32
CA GLU A 45 2.20 -2.61 7.72
C GLU A 45 0.72 -2.24 7.93
N PHE A 46 0.14 -1.46 7.03
CA PHE A 46 -1.29 -1.16 7.03
C PHE A 46 -2.14 -2.44 6.93
N LEU A 47 -1.80 -3.36 6.01
CA LEU A 47 -2.49 -4.65 5.88
C LEU A 47 -2.33 -5.51 7.14
N ARG A 48 -1.16 -5.52 7.77
CA ARG A 48 -0.92 -6.25 9.02
C ARG A 48 -1.89 -5.79 10.11
N GLN A 49 -2.09 -4.48 10.24
CA GLN A 49 -2.92 -3.89 11.29
C GLN A 49 -4.42 -4.02 10.99
N ARG A 50 -4.84 -3.81 9.74
CA ARG A 50 -6.27 -3.68 9.37
C ARG A 50 -6.84 -4.90 8.65
N TYR A 51 -6.01 -5.63 7.91
CA TYR A 51 -6.41 -6.74 7.03
C TYR A 51 -5.47 -7.96 7.15
N PRO A 52 -5.15 -8.46 8.37
CA PRO A 52 -4.16 -9.51 8.56
C PRO A 52 -4.52 -10.81 7.84
N ASN A 53 -5.83 -11.13 7.75
CA ASN A 53 -6.31 -12.32 7.05
C ASN A 53 -6.01 -12.25 5.54
N SER A 54 -6.27 -11.11 4.89
CA SER A 54 -5.96 -10.91 3.47
C SER A 54 -4.47 -11.01 3.19
N LEU A 55 -3.65 -10.43 4.08
CA LEU A 55 -2.20 -10.51 3.97
C LEU A 55 -1.71 -11.96 4.07
N GLN A 56 -2.19 -12.69 5.08
CA GLN A 56 -1.84 -14.08 5.32
C GLN A 56 -2.33 -15.00 4.21
N GLU A 57 -3.53 -14.80 3.70
CA GLU A 57 -4.07 -15.60 2.59
C GLU A 57 -3.23 -15.40 1.31
N ARG A 58 -2.82 -14.15 1.04
CA ARG A 58 -2.07 -13.84 -0.19
C ARG A 58 -0.61 -14.25 -0.13
N TYR A 59 0.07 -13.97 0.99
CA TYR A 59 1.53 -14.12 1.11
C TYR A 59 1.96 -15.19 2.11
N GLY A 60 1.04 -15.78 2.87
CA GLY A 60 1.32 -16.70 3.97
C GLY A 60 1.75 -15.97 5.23
N ASN A 61 2.26 -16.73 6.21
CA ASN A 61 2.92 -16.12 7.37
C ASN A 61 4.25 -15.51 6.89
N ILE A 62 4.36 -14.19 6.91
CA ILE A 62 5.58 -13.46 6.56
C ILE A 62 6.05 -12.67 7.78
N GLY A 63 7.34 -12.74 8.07
CA GLY A 63 7.96 -11.94 9.12
C GLY A 63 8.08 -10.50 8.63
N LEU A 64 7.29 -9.59 9.21
CA LEU A 64 7.30 -8.18 8.84
C LEU A 64 8.33 -7.35 9.63
N ASP A 65 9.04 -7.98 10.57
CA ASP A 65 9.83 -7.27 11.58
C ASP A 65 11.09 -6.59 11.01
N ASP A 66 11.65 -7.10 9.90
CA ASP A 66 12.85 -6.51 9.27
C ASP A 66 12.76 -6.39 7.75
N HIS A 67 12.32 -7.42 7.01
CA HIS A 67 12.34 -7.40 5.53
C HIS A 67 11.14 -8.15 4.90
N PRO A 68 9.92 -7.60 4.96
CA PRO A 68 8.71 -8.17 4.32
C PRO A 68 8.92 -8.54 2.86
N LEU A 69 9.57 -7.64 2.12
CA LEU A 69 9.77 -7.75 0.69
C LEU A 69 10.80 -8.80 0.32
N ASP A 70 11.74 -9.11 1.21
CA ASP A 70 12.68 -10.20 1.01
C ASP A 70 11.96 -11.54 1.00
N GLU A 71 11.06 -11.75 1.97
CA GLU A 71 10.32 -12.99 2.09
C GLU A 71 9.31 -13.15 0.94
N ILE A 72 8.57 -12.08 0.62
CA ILE A 72 7.67 -12.06 -0.55
C ILE A 72 8.48 -12.31 -1.83
N GLY A 73 9.62 -11.63 -2.00
CA GLY A 73 10.47 -11.74 -3.17
C GLY A 73 11.02 -13.15 -3.36
N ARG A 74 11.53 -13.79 -2.29
CA ARG A 74 11.97 -15.20 -2.32
C ARG A 74 10.84 -16.13 -2.73
N ARG A 75 9.64 -15.98 -2.14
CA ARG A 75 8.47 -16.83 -2.45
C ARG A 75 7.93 -16.61 -3.86
N ARG A 76 8.07 -15.40 -4.41
CA ARG A 76 7.56 -15.02 -5.74
C ARG A 76 8.61 -15.14 -6.85
N GLY A 77 9.84 -15.54 -6.53
CA GLY A 77 10.92 -15.66 -7.50
C GLY A 77 11.43 -14.30 -8.03
N CYS A 78 11.25 -13.22 -7.26
CA CYS A 78 11.82 -11.91 -7.55
C CYS A 78 13.30 -11.92 -7.16
N LEU A 79 14.13 -12.54 -7.99
CA LEU A 79 15.54 -12.78 -7.70
C LEU A 79 16.43 -12.20 -8.80
N LEU A 80 17.46 -11.49 -8.38
CA LEU A 80 18.59 -11.11 -9.21
C LEU A 80 19.54 -12.30 -9.41
N ARG A 81 20.54 -12.10 -10.29
CA ARG A 81 21.64 -13.05 -10.45
C ARG A 81 22.32 -13.32 -9.10
N GLY A 82 22.60 -14.58 -8.83
CA GLY A 82 23.20 -15.02 -7.56
C GLY A 82 22.19 -15.28 -6.44
N GLY A 83 20.88 -15.22 -6.71
CA GLY A 83 19.84 -15.56 -5.72
C GLY A 83 19.55 -14.46 -4.70
N VAL A 84 20.07 -13.25 -4.94
CA VAL A 84 19.75 -12.06 -4.14
C VAL A 84 18.33 -11.59 -4.49
N VAL A 85 17.54 -11.18 -3.50
CA VAL A 85 16.17 -10.72 -3.73
C VAL A 85 16.16 -9.37 -4.45
N ASP A 86 15.34 -9.27 -5.50
CA ASP A 86 15.00 -7.99 -6.12
C ASP A 86 13.82 -7.36 -5.37
N VAL A 87 14.13 -6.46 -4.44
CA VAL A 87 13.12 -5.77 -3.62
C VAL A 87 12.22 -4.84 -4.45
N ASN A 88 12.74 -4.27 -5.53
CA ASN A 88 11.95 -3.41 -6.42
C ASN A 88 10.91 -4.24 -7.18
N GLN A 89 11.34 -5.40 -7.70
CA GLN A 89 10.43 -6.33 -8.35
C GLN A 89 9.39 -6.89 -7.36
N ALA A 90 9.80 -7.20 -6.13
CA ALA A 90 8.89 -7.64 -5.08
C ALA A 90 7.84 -6.56 -4.75
N ALA A 91 8.25 -5.30 -4.60
CA ALA A 91 7.35 -4.17 -4.36
C ALA A 91 6.35 -4.01 -5.51
N ALA A 92 6.82 -4.05 -6.76
CA ALA A 92 5.96 -3.99 -7.95
C ALA A 92 4.93 -5.14 -7.99
N VAL A 93 5.32 -6.34 -7.57
CA VAL A 93 4.39 -7.49 -7.43
C VAL A 93 3.31 -7.21 -6.40
N VAL A 94 3.67 -6.66 -5.23
CA VAL A 94 2.69 -6.33 -4.19
C VAL A 94 1.72 -5.24 -4.65
N LEU A 95 2.21 -4.17 -5.28
CA LEU A 95 1.37 -3.12 -5.86
C LEU A 95 0.40 -3.70 -6.91
N LYS A 96 0.91 -4.55 -7.79
CA LYS A 96 0.08 -5.22 -8.79
C LYS A 96 -1.00 -6.09 -8.14
N ASP A 97 -0.66 -6.86 -7.11
CA ASP A 97 -1.62 -7.72 -6.42
C ASP A 97 -2.72 -6.89 -5.73
N PHE A 98 -2.38 -5.75 -5.15
CA PHE A 98 -3.35 -4.78 -4.62
C PHE A 98 -4.28 -4.24 -5.73
N ARG A 99 -3.70 -3.66 -6.78
CA ARG A 99 -4.45 -2.99 -7.86
C ARG A 99 -5.31 -3.95 -8.69
N THR A 100 -4.93 -5.23 -8.73
CA THR A 100 -5.73 -6.28 -9.39
C THR A 100 -6.75 -6.95 -8.47
N GLY A 101 -6.88 -6.50 -7.22
CA GLY A 101 -7.88 -6.98 -6.27
C GLY A 101 -7.57 -8.35 -5.66
N LYS A 102 -6.35 -8.88 -5.82
CA LYS A 102 -5.96 -10.20 -5.28
C LYS A 102 -5.80 -10.22 -3.76
N LEU A 103 -5.74 -9.05 -3.13
CA LEU A 103 -5.77 -8.88 -1.67
C LEU A 103 -7.21 -8.74 -1.13
N GLY A 104 -8.22 -8.86 -1.99
CA GLY A 104 -9.62 -8.64 -1.64
C GLY A 104 -9.99 -7.16 -1.66
N ARG A 105 -11.08 -6.82 -0.96
CA ARG A 105 -11.58 -5.44 -0.84
C ARG A 105 -10.87 -4.76 0.32
N ILE A 106 -10.05 -3.76 0.00
CA ILE A 106 -9.26 -2.99 0.95
C ILE A 106 -9.68 -1.52 0.86
N THR A 107 -9.98 -0.90 2.00
CA THR A 107 -10.30 0.53 2.09
C THR A 107 -9.14 1.22 2.77
N LEU A 108 -8.49 2.18 2.10
CA LEU A 108 -7.31 2.87 2.63
C LEU A 108 -7.68 4.02 3.57
N ASP A 109 -8.80 4.70 3.31
CA ASP A 109 -9.25 5.80 4.14
C ASP A 109 -10.13 5.31 5.30
N PRO A 110 -9.93 5.83 6.52
CA PRO A 110 -10.86 5.60 7.61
C PRO A 110 -12.24 6.14 7.23
N SER A 111 -13.30 5.45 7.67
CA SER A 111 -14.66 5.99 7.55
C SER A 111 -14.75 7.29 8.35
N PRO A 112 -15.47 8.34 7.88
CA PRO A 112 -15.60 9.62 8.59
C PRO A 112 -16.25 9.52 9.98
N GLY A 113 -16.62 8.33 10.46
CA GLY A 113 -17.06 8.05 11.83
C GLY A 113 -16.04 7.33 12.72
N SER A 114 -14.78 7.16 12.28
CA SER A 114 -13.73 6.44 13.03
C SER A 114 -12.64 7.33 13.65
N GLU A 115 -12.87 8.65 13.66
CA GLU A 115 -11.97 9.65 14.30
C GLU A 115 -12.46 10.09 15.70
N LEU A 116 -13.18 9.24 16.43
CA LEU A 116 -13.55 9.53 17.81
C LEU A 116 -12.90 8.54 18.78
N GLU A 117 -12.29 9.13 19.81
CA GLU A 117 -11.69 8.56 21.02
C GLU A 117 -10.21 8.15 20.93
N SER A 118 -9.36 9.17 20.79
CA SER A 118 -8.09 9.20 21.51
C SER A 118 -7.93 10.54 22.20
N GLU A 119 -8.88 10.89 23.06
CA GLU A 119 -8.70 11.95 24.05
C GLU A 119 -9.25 11.48 25.40
N ASN A 120 -8.34 11.53 26.39
CA ASN A 120 -8.61 11.62 27.83
C ASN A 120 -8.84 10.35 28.66
N ASP A 121 -7.77 9.58 28.88
CA ASP A 121 -7.57 8.84 30.14
C ASP A 121 -6.10 8.95 30.59
N ARG A 122 -5.77 10.11 31.16
CA ARG A 122 -4.69 10.25 32.14
C ARG A 122 -5.27 11.06 33.30
N ASP A 123 -5.31 10.40 34.46
CA ASP A 123 -5.62 10.91 35.80
C ASP A 123 -5.18 12.36 36.07
#